data_AF-A0A520LWE9-F1
#
_entry.id   AF-A0A520LWE9-F1
#
_cell.length_a   1.000
_cell.length_b   1.000
_cell.length_c   1.000
_cell.angle_alpha   90.00
_cell.angle_beta   90.00
_cell.angle_gamma   90.00
#
_symmetry.space_group_name_H-M   'P 1'
#
loop_
_entity.id
_entity.type
_entity.pdbx_description
1 polymer ?
#
loop_
_entity_poly.entity_id
_entity_poly.type
_entity_poly.pdbx_seq_one_letter_code
_entity_poly.pdbx_strand_id
1 'polypeptide(L)'
;MESDFSDPINLGRSELVSINQLIDIISEIAGVEVEREHNLDAPQGVRGRNSDNSLILDKLKWEPEVDLKTGLAKTYAWIEEQIEREARGESVIS
;
A
#
# COMPACT_ATOMS: atom_id res chain seq x y z
N MET A 1 -10.26 17.70 -11.31
CA MET A 1 -10.50 16.70 -12.36
C MET A 1 -12.01 16.49 -12.38
N GLU A 2 -12.68 16.99 -13.40
CA GLU A 2 -14.09 16.69 -13.67
C GLU A 2 -14.10 15.88 -14.97
N SER A 3 -14.76 14.73 -14.96
CA SER A 3 -14.91 13.84 -16.10
C SER A 3 -16.39 13.50 -16.26
N ASP A 4 -16.85 13.39 -17.50
CA ASP A 4 -18.20 12.92 -17.82
C ASP A 4 -18.33 11.38 -17.74
N PHE A 5 -17.27 10.67 -17.34
CA PHE A 5 -17.28 9.22 -17.16
C PHE A 5 -18.00 8.84 -15.86
N SER A 6 -19.09 8.07 -15.98
CA SER A 6 -19.99 7.74 -14.87
C SER A 6 -20.09 6.24 -14.53
N ASP A 7 -19.42 5.39 -15.29
CA ASP A 7 -19.36 3.95 -15.03
C ASP A 7 -18.27 3.61 -13.98
N PRO A 8 -18.31 2.41 -13.37
CA PRO A 8 -17.23 1.96 -12.49
C PRO A 8 -15.87 1.94 -13.20
N ILE A 9 -14.84 2.38 -12.48
CA ILE A 9 -13.46 2.40 -12.98
C ILE A 9 -12.49 1.88 -11.92
N ASN A 10 -11.47 1.14 -12.34
CA ASN A 10 -10.41 0.73 -11.44
C ASN A 10 -9.57 1.95 -11.03
N LEU A 11 -9.48 2.19 -9.72
CA LEU A 11 -8.61 3.20 -9.12
C LEU A 11 -7.56 2.49 -8.28
N GLY A 12 -6.47 2.10 -8.91
CA GLY A 12 -5.38 1.38 -8.26
C GLY A 12 -4.11 1.45 -9.07
N ARG A 13 -2.97 1.23 -8.42
CA ARG A 13 -1.70 1.12 -9.12
C ARG A 13 -1.60 -0.27 -9.76
N SER A 14 -1.06 -0.33 -10.98
CA SER A 14 -0.72 -1.59 -11.64
C SER A 14 0.69 -2.02 -11.24
N GLU A 15 0.87 -2.37 -9.97
CA GLU A 15 2.15 -2.84 -9.41
C GLU A 15 1.89 -4.13 -8.62
N LEU A 16 2.26 -5.27 -9.21
CA LEU A 16 2.06 -6.57 -8.59
C LEU A 16 3.27 -6.93 -7.72
N VAL A 17 3.04 -7.10 -6.42
CA VAL A 17 4.03 -7.57 -5.46
C VAL A 17 3.50 -8.76 -4.66
N SER A 18 4.39 -9.67 -4.28
CA SER A 18 4.09 -10.71 -3.29
C SER A 18 4.16 -10.17 -1.87
N ILE A 19 3.58 -10.88 -0.90
CA ILE A 19 3.71 -10.54 0.52
C ILE A 19 5.16 -10.56 0.98
N ASN A 20 5.99 -11.49 0.47
CA ASN A 20 7.42 -11.53 0.80
C ASN A 20 8.16 -10.27 0.33
N GLN A 21 7.88 -9.81 -0.90
CA GLN A 21 8.45 -8.56 -1.42
C GLN A 21 7.96 -7.33 -0.64
N LEU A 22 6.70 -7.33 -0.21
CA LEU A 22 6.18 -6.27 0.65
C LEU A 22 6.97 -6.21 1.97
N ILE A 23 7.25 -7.36 2.59
CA ILE A 23 8.08 -7.44 3.79
C ILE A 23 9.50 -6.93 3.49
N ASP A 24 10.12 -7.33 2.37
CA ASP A 24 11.45 -6.84 1.96
C ASP A 24 11.49 -5.30 1.90
N ILE A 25 10.49 -4.67 1.27
CA ILE A 25 10.41 -3.21 1.14
C ILE A 25 10.27 -2.53 2.52
N ILE A 26 9.41 -3.06 3.38
CA ILE A 26 9.20 -2.50 4.73
C ILE A 26 10.45 -2.65 5.59
N SER A 27 11.12 -3.80 5.54
CA SER A 27 12.40 -4.05 6.21
C SER A 27 13.48 -3.06 5.79
N GLU A 28 13.59 -2.78 4.48
CA GLU A 28 14.53 -1.79 3.96
C GLU A 28 14.22 -0.37 4.48
N ILE A 29 12.94 0.01 4.49
CA ILE A 29 12.50 1.33 5.02
C ILE A 29 12.83 1.44 6.52
N ALA A 30 12.58 0.39 7.28
CA ALA A 30 12.80 0.35 8.72
C ALA A 30 14.28 0.19 9.11
N GLY A 31 15.15 -0.21 8.16
CA GLY A 31 16.55 -0.52 8.45
C GLY A 31 16.73 -1.76 9.34
N VAL A 32 15.79 -2.71 9.30
CA VAL A 32 15.81 -3.92 10.13
C VAL A 32 15.62 -5.19 9.29
N GLU A 33 16.36 -6.22 9.66
CA GLU A 33 16.15 -7.57 9.13
C GLU A 33 15.13 -8.32 10.00
N VAL A 34 14.17 -8.99 9.36
CA VAL A 34 13.12 -9.75 10.05
C VAL A 34 13.18 -11.22 9.66
N GLU A 35 13.16 -12.11 10.66
CA GLU A 35 12.95 -13.54 10.42
C GLU A 35 11.50 -13.80 10.03
N ARG A 36 11.26 -14.74 9.11
CA ARG A 36 9.94 -15.03 8.56
C ARG A 36 9.47 -16.40 9.00
N GLU A 37 8.28 -16.45 9.57
CA GLU A 37 7.54 -17.68 9.85
C GLU A 37 6.21 -17.63 9.11
N HIS A 38 5.95 -18.61 8.23
CA HIS A 38 4.72 -18.67 7.43
C HIS A 38 3.70 -19.61 8.05
N ASN A 39 2.61 -19.06 8.59
CA ASN A 39 1.46 -19.86 9.00
C ASN A 39 0.60 -20.22 7.77
N LEU A 40 0.72 -21.46 7.30
CA LEU A 40 0.03 -21.94 6.09
C LEU A 40 -1.45 -22.31 6.32
N ASP A 41 -1.88 -22.42 7.58
CA ASP A 41 -3.26 -22.75 7.95
C ASP A 41 -4.17 -21.50 8.04
N ALA A 42 -3.58 -20.30 7.97
CA ALA A 42 -4.32 -19.05 8.03
C ALA A 42 -5.08 -18.74 6.72
N PRO A 43 -6.24 -18.04 6.78
CA PRO A 43 -6.95 -17.60 5.58
C PRO A 43 -6.09 -16.69 4.70
N GLN A 44 -5.89 -17.07 3.43
CA GLN A 44 -5.00 -16.35 2.49
C GLN A 44 -5.72 -15.29 1.64
N GLY A 45 -7.05 -15.26 1.64
CA GLY A 45 -7.81 -14.45 0.68
C GLY A 45 -7.63 -14.94 -0.77
N VAL A 46 -7.61 -14.02 -1.72
CA VAL A 46 -7.36 -14.37 -3.14
C VAL A 46 -5.87 -14.43 -3.43
N ARG A 47 -5.46 -15.30 -4.37
CA ARG A 47 -4.04 -15.53 -4.70
C ARG A 47 -3.31 -14.35 -5.33
N GLY A 48 -4.03 -13.37 -5.87
CA GLY A 48 -3.45 -12.17 -6.46
C GLY A 48 -4.52 -11.22 -6.95
N ARG A 49 -4.23 -9.92 -6.87
CA ARG A 49 -5.01 -8.85 -7.48
C ARG A 49 -4.02 -7.83 -8.05
N ASN A 50 -4.29 -7.37 -9.25
CA ASN A 50 -3.60 -6.23 -9.82
C ASN A 50 -4.64 -5.37 -10.55
N SER A 51 -4.45 -4.06 -10.56
CA SER A 51 -5.36 -3.14 -11.24
C SER A 51 -5.12 -3.20 -12.75
N ASP A 52 -6.17 -3.42 -13.54
CA ASP A 52 -6.14 -3.13 -14.98
C ASP A 52 -6.47 -1.66 -15.19
N ASN A 53 -5.46 -0.90 -15.59
CA ASN A 53 -5.53 0.56 -15.77
C ASN A 53 -5.86 0.98 -17.21
N SER A 54 -6.17 0.04 -18.11
CA SER A 54 -6.47 0.35 -19.51
C SER A 54 -7.62 1.37 -19.65
N LEU A 55 -8.67 1.21 -18.84
CA LEU A 55 -9.86 2.07 -18.91
C LEU A 55 -9.60 3.47 -18.34
N ILE A 56 -8.87 3.60 -17.24
CA ILE A 56 -8.57 4.92 -16.63
C ILE A 56 -7.59 5.74 -17.48
N LEU A 57 -6.61 5.06 -18.09
CA LEU A 57 -5.72 5.68 -19.06
C LEU A 57 -6.45 6.09 -20.33
N ASP A 58 -7.45 5.33 -20.79
CA ASP A 58 -8.27 5.71 -21.93
C ASP A 58 -9.15 6.93 -21.62
N LYS A 59 -9.91 6.89 -20.53
CA LYS A 59 -10.96 7.88 -20.22
C LYS A 59 -10.45 9.13 -19.54
N LEU A 60 -9.50 9.00 -18.61
CA LEU A 60 -9.05 10.09 -17.75
C LEU A 60 -7.62 10.54 -18.06
N LYS A 61 -6.87 9.77 -18.87
CA LYS A 61 -5.46 10.05 -19.18
C LYS A 61 -4.62 10.22 -17.90
N TRP A 62 -4.99 9.49 -16.85
CA TRP A 62 -4.42 9.60 -15.52
C TRP A 62 -4.20 8.21 -14.93
N GLU A 63 -3.14 8.08 -14.13
CA GLU A 63 -2.87 6.92 -13.29
C GLU A 63 -2.12 7.37 -12.01
N PRO A 64 -2.10 6.55 -10.95
CA PRO A 64 -1.32 6.86 -9.75
C PRO A 64 0.17 7.00 -10.07
N GLU A 65 0.81 8.07 -9.61
CA GLU A 65 2.24 8.32 -9.89
C GLU A 65 3.17 7.81 -8.78
N VAL A 66 2.70 7.78 -7.53
CA VAL A 66 3.50 7.33 -6.37
C VAL A 66 3.67 5.81 -6.39
N ASP A 67 4.92 5.34 -6.44
CA ASP A 67 5.25 3.92 -6.33
C ASP A 67 5.03 3.37 -4.91
N LEU A 68 4.94 2.03 -4.82
CA LEU A 68 4.63 1.36 -3.55
C LEU A 68 5.64 1.70 -2.45
N LYS A 69 6.94 1.69 -2.76
CA LYS A 69 8.00 1.95 -1.77
C LYS A 69 7.94 3.39 -1.24
N THR A 70 7.75 4.36 -2.13
CA THR A 70 7.60 5.77 -1.79
C THR A 70 6.36 6.01 -0.94
N GLY A 71 5.24 5.35 -1.28
CA GLY A 71 4.03 5.38 -0.47
C GLY A 71 4.24 4.79 0.92
N LEU A 72 4.82 3.59 0.99
CA LEU A 72 5.11 2.89 2.24
C LEU A 72 6.08 3.66 3.14
N ALA A 73 7.09 4.33 2.59
CA ALA A 73 8.01 5.13 3.39
C ALA A 73 7.29 6.28 4.13
N LYS A 74 6.35 6.95 3.45
CA LYS A 74 5.51 7.99 4.07
C LYS A 74 4.57 7.41 5.13
N THR A 75 3.95 6.27 4.83
CA THR A 75 3.09 5.57 5.78
C THR A 75 3.86 5.11 7.00
N TYR A 76 5.06 4.56 6.83
CA TYR A 76 5.93 4.11 7.92
C TYR A 76 6.27 5.26 8.86
N ALA A 77 6.79 6.38 8.32
CA ALA A 77 7.13 7.56 9.12
C ALA A 77 5.92 8.12 9.89
N TRP A 78 4.74 8.11 9.27
CA TRP A 78 3.51 8.53 9.94
C TRP A 78 3.10 7.60 11.09
N ILE A 79 3.21 6.27 10.91
CA ILE A 79 2.94 5.27 11.95
C ILE A 79 3.93 5.41 13.11
N GLU A 80 5.22 5.61 12.81
CA GLU A 80 6.27 5.84 13.81
C GLU A 80 5.92 7.05 14.68
N GLU A 81 5.56 8.18 14.06
CA GLU A 81 5.10 9.37 14.78
C GLU A 81 3.87 9.07 15.66
N GLN A 82 2.91 8.27 15.17
CA GLN A 82 1.72 7.91 15.93
C GLN A 82 2.09 7.08 17.19
N ILE A 83 3.00 6.11 17.06
CA ILE A 83 3.49 5.29 18.18
C ILE A 83 4.23 6.16 19.20
N GLU A 84 5.07 7.10 18.75
CA GLU A 84 5.77 8.01 19.65
C GLU A 84 4.83 8.94 20.41
N ARG A 85 3.77 9.42 19.76
CA ARG A 85 2.72 10.23 20.39
C ARG A 85 1.97 9.42 21.45
N GLU A 86 1.62 8.18 21.15
CA GLU A 86 1.01 7.26 22.11
C GLU A 86 1.90 7.06 23.34
N ALA A 87 3.20 6.84 23.12
CA ALA A 87 4.19 6.66 24.19
C ALA A 87 4.34 7.90 25.08
N ARG A 88 4.03 9.09 24.56
CA ARG A 88 3.96 10.35 25.33
C ARG A 88 2.62 10.58 26.03
N GLY A 89 1.66 9.66 25.90
CA GLY A 89 0.33 9.76 26.49
C GLY A 89 -0.61 10.72 25.74
N GLU A 90 -0.29 11.07 24.49
CA GLU A 90 -1.17 11.86 23.64
C GLU A 90 -2.28 10.98 23.06
N SER A 91 -3.49 11.53 22.89
CA SER A 91 -4.51 10.85 22.10
C SER A 91 -4.05 10.76 20.65
N VAL A 92 -3.83 9.53 20.20
CA VAL A 92 -3.74 9.16 18.78
C VAL A 92 -5.12 8.68 18.34
N ILE A 93 -5.40 8.80 17.04
CA ILE A 93 -6.74 8.70 16.40
C ILE A 93 -7.70 7.76 17.15
N SER A 94 -8.85 8.29 17.59
CA SER A 94 -9.97 7.56 18.20
C SER A 94 -10.82 6.81 17.18
#